data_AF-A0AAX1D134-F1
#
_entry.id   AF-A0AAX1D134-F1
#
_cell.length_a   1.000
_cell.length_b   1.000
_cell.length_c   1.000
_cell.angle_alpha   90.00
_cell.angle_beta   90.00
_cell.angle_gamma   90.00
#
_symmetry.space_group_name_H-M   'P 1'
#
loop_
_entity.id
_entity.type
_entity.pdbx_description
1 polymer ?
#
loop_
_entity_poly.entity_id
_entity_poly.type
_entity_poly.pdbx_seq_one_letter_code
_entity_poly.pdbx_strand_id
1 'polypeptide(L)'
;MTIQVLGVDPRSRSKTQLTAPAPLPYVSRRALARVRDRIEPPKACHCCGGQVRLISNAEIYGREYGPWPFAYLCSQCGAYVGLHPDTDLPLGIMATKATIQARKVAKADFLALVGERYAGKQSAAYAWLARALAISPSICHFGMFNEQQAGRAGEVCRLAREARQ
;
A
#
# COMPACT_ATOMS: atom_id res chain seq x y z
N MET A 1 10.42 8.53 8.05
CA MET A 1 10.64 8.17 6.64
C MET A 1 9.84 9.11 5.78
N THR A 2 10.46 9.74 4.79
CA THR A 2 9.76 10.56 3.79
C THR A 2 9.38 9.66 2.61
N ILE A 3 8.09 9.62 2.25
CA ILE A 3 7.62 8.84 1.11
C ILE A 3 7.70 9.71 -0.14
N GLN A 4 8.50 9.31 -1.11
CA GLN A 4 8.59 9.99 -2.40
C GLN A 4 7.73 9.26 -3.44
N VAL A 5 6.76 9.97 -4.01
CA VAL A 5 5.92 9.48 -5.12
C VAL A 5 6.59 9.83 -6.44
N LEU A 6 6.71 8.85 -7.34
CA LEU A 6 7.54 8.96 -8.55
C LEU A 6 6.75 8.94 -9.87
N GLY A 7 5.43 9.10 -9.80
CA GLY A 7 4.58 9.10 -10.99
C GLY A 7 4.47 7.72 -11.64
N VAL A 8 4.15 7.70 -12.93
CA VAL A 8 4.09 6.48 -13.73
C VAL A 8 5.50 5.95 -13.99
N ASP A 9 5.67 4.62 -13.91
CA ASP A 9 6.97 3.99 -14.15
C ASP A 9 7.44 4.18 -15.60
N PRO A 10 8.66 4.71 -15.85
CA PRO A 10 9.15 4.94 -17.21
C PRO A 10 9.31 3.65 -18.02
N ARG A 11 9.49 2.49 -17.37
CA ARG A 11 9.54 1.18 -18.05
C ARG A 11 8.25 0.86 -18.79
N SER A 12 7.12 1.46 -18.38
CA SER A 12 5.83 1.33 -19.10
C SER A 12 5.88 1.82 -20.54
N ARG A 13 6.78 2.76 -20.87
CA ARG A 13 6.97 3.34 -22.21
C ARG A 13 8.25 2.86 -22.89
N SER A 14 9.06 2.04 -22.22
CA SER A 14 10.33 1.56 -22.75
C SER A 14 10.11 0.57 -23.90
N LYS A 15 10.84 0.76 -25.00
CA LYS A 15 10.86 -0.17 -26.14
C LYS A 15 11.75 -1.38 -25.87
N THR A 16 12.67 -1.31 -24.92
CA THR A 16 13.56 -2.40 -24.54
C THR A 16 12.79 -3.50 -23.83
N GLN A 17 13.19 -4.76 -24.03
CA GLN A 17 12.64 -5.90 -23.28
C GLN A 17 12.83 -5.68 -21.77
N LEU A 18 11.77 -5.95 -21.01
CA LEU A 18 11.82 -5.86 -19.55
C LEU A 18 12.28 -7.18 -18.97
N THR A 19 13.24 -7.11 -18.04
CA THR A 19 13.66 -8.25 -17.22
C THR A 19 12.92 -8.19 -15.89
N ALA A 20 12.19 -9.26 -15.56
CA ALA A 20 11.51 -9.37 -14.27
C ALA A 20 12.51 -9.82 -13.19
N PRO A 21 12.55 -9.17 -12.01
CA PRO A 21 13.36 -9.66 -10.91
C PRO A 21 12.77 -10.99 -10.40
N ALA A 22 13.62 -12.00 -10.18
CA ALA A 22 13.18 -13.25 -9.58
C ALA A 22 12.54 -13.00 -8.19
N PRO A 23 11.50 -13.77 -7.80
CA PRO A 23 10.85 -14.88 -8.51
C PRO A 23 9.72 -14.48 -9.48
N LEU A 24 9.59 -13.20 -9.85
CA LEU A 24 8.49 -12.80 -10.74
C LEU A 24 8.64 -13.45 -12.13
N PRO A 25 7.56 -14.05 -12.68
CA PRO A 25 7.63 -14.67 -14.00
C PRO A 25 7.73 -13.62 -15.11
N TYR A 26 7.16 -12.43 -14.90
CA TYR A 26 7.21 -11.31 -15.85
C TYR A 26 6.87 -9.99 -15.15
N VAL A 27 7.07 -8.87 -15.87
CA VAL A 27 6.56 -7.54 -15.51
C VAL A 27 5.88 -6.94 -16.73
N SER A 28 4.63 -6.49 -16.58
CA SER A 28 3.80 -5.99 -17.67
C SER A 28 3.89 -4.46 -17.81
N ARG A 29 4.28 -3.98 -19.00
CA ARG A 29 4.29 -2.53 -19.32
C ARG A 29 2.91 -1.88 -19.13
N ARG A 30 1.85 -2.57 -19.56
CA ARG A 30 0.47 -2.10 -19.40
C ARG A 30 0.09 -2.00 -17.93
N ALA A 31 0.55 -2.92 -17.09
CA ALA A 31 0.31 -2.89 -15.66
C ALA A 31 1.06 -1.76 -14.97
N LEU A 32 2.34 -1.58 -15.31
CA LEU A 32 3.14 -0.46 -14.83
C LEU A 32 2.49 0.90 -15.15
N ALA A 33 1.89 1.05 -16.34
CA ALA A 33 1.19 2.28 -16.74
C ALA A 33 -0.05 2.61 -15.88
N ARG A 34 -0.65 1.62 -15.19
CA ARG A 34 -1.82 1.82 -14.31
C ARG A 34 -1.42 2.41 -12.96
N VAL A 35 -0.19 2.20 -12.51
CA VAL A 35 0.29 2.67 -11.20
C VAL A 35 0.79 4.11 -11.35
N ARG A 36 -0.08 5.07 -11.03
CA ARG A 36 0.19 6.51 -11.22
C ARG A 36 1.00 7.11 -10.07
N ASP A 37 0.77 6.64 -8.85
CA ASP A 37 1.40 7.16 -7.63
C ASP A 37 2.39 6.12 -7.07
N ARG A 38 3.34 5.68 -7.90
CA ARG A 38 4.27 4.63 -7.48
C ARG A 38 5.28 5.13 -6.45
N ILE A 39 5.76 4.20 -5.63
CA ILE A 39 7.00 4.33 -4.85
C ILE A 39 8.02 3.31 -5.34
N GLU A 40 9.30 3.51 -4.99
CA GLU A 40 10.33 2.53 -5.31
C GLU A 40 10.14 1.22 -4.54
N PRO A 41 10.46 0.08 -5.16
CA PRO A 41 10.69 -1.17 -4.44
C PRO A 41 11.64 -1.00 -3.25
N PRO A 42 11.27 -1.48 -2.05
CA PRO A 42 12.10 -1.33 -0.86
C PRO A 42 13.36 -2.19 -0.95
N LYS A 43 14.54 -1.54 -0.93
CA LYS A 43 15.84 -2.22 -0.86
C LYS A 43 16.23 -2.62 0.57
N ALA A 44 15.72 -1.89 1.56
CA ALA A 44 15.89 -2.16 2.99
C ALA A 44 14.57 -1.90 3.73
N CYS A 45 14.38 -2.56 4.86
CA CYS A 45 13.18 -2.42 5.65
C CYS A 45 13.24 -1.11 6.44
N HIS A 46 12.33 -0.17 6.19
CA HIS A 46 12.28 1.07 6.95
C HIS A 46 11.84 0.88 8.42
N CYS A 47 11.35 -0.32 8.79
CA CYS A 47 10.93 -0.63 10.16
C CYS A 47 12.12 -1.03 11.06
N CYS A 48 13.13 -1.70 10.52
CA CYS A 48 14.26 -2.23 11.31
C CYS A 48 15.64 -2.13 10.64
N GLY A 49 15.74 -1.61 9.42
CA GLY A 49 16.97 -1.56 8.62
C GLY A 49 17.36 -2.87 7.91
N GLY A 50 16.64 -3.96 8.17
CA GLY A 50 16.99 -5.29 7.66
C GLY A 50 16.83 -5.47 6.15
N GLN A 51 17.48 -6.50 5.61
CA GLN A 51 17.39 -6.87 4.20
C GLN A 51 15.95 -7.23 3.80
N VAL A 52 15.55 -6.80 2.60
CA VAL A 52 14.26 -7.12 2.00
C VAL A 52 14.45 -8.04 0.80
N ARG A 53 13.65 -9.10 0.73
CA ARG A 53 13.63 -10.08 -0.36
C ARG A 53 12.31 -10.03 -1.09
N LEU A 54 12.34 -10.19 -2.40
CA LEU A 54 11.14 -10.44 -3.20
C LEU A 54 10.84 -11.94 -3.18
N ILE A 55 9.63 -12.32 -2.79
CA ILE A 55 9.25 -13.71 -2.50
C ILE A 55 7.85 -14.04 -3.03
N SER A 56 7.52 -15.32 -3.13
CA SER A 56 6.11 -15.77 -3.16
C SER A 56 5.49 -15.60 -1.77
N ASN A 57 4.26 -15.09 -1.70
CA ASN A 57 3.55 -14.87 -0.44
C ASN A 57 3.21 -16.17 0.32
N ALA A 58 3.47 -17.33 -0.27
CA ALA A 58 3.47 -18.61 0.42
C ALA A 58 4.45 -18.65 1.61
N GLU A 59 5.60 -17.95 1.56
CA GLU A 59 6.51 -17.85 2.73
C GLU A 59 5.84 -17.14 3.92
N ILE A 60 4.86 -16.27 3.66
CA ILE A 60 4.14 -15.51 4.70
C ILE A 60 2.93 -16.30 5.20
N TYR A 61 2.18 -16.91 4.29
CA TYR A 61 0.86 -17.48 4.59
C TYR A 61 0.77 -19.01 4.54
N GLY A 62 1.87 -19.69 4.22
CA GLY A 62 1.94 -21.15 4.05
C GLY A 62 1.39 -21.68 2.72
N ARG A 63 0.77 -20.83 1.90
CA ARG A 63 0.33 -21.12 0.52
C ARG A 63 0.18 -19.83 -0.27
N GLU A 64 0.12 -19.93 -1.58
CA GLU A 64 -0.08 -18.78 -2.46
C GLU A 64 -1.52 -18.24 -2.36
N TYR A 65 -1.63 -16.91 -2.33
CA TYR A 65 -2.92 -16.21 -2.34
C TYR A 65 -2.97 -15.14 -3.43
N GLY A 66 -4.09 -15.12 -4.15
CA GLY A 66 -4.38 -14.13 -5.19
C GLY A 66 -3.70 -14.42 -6.53
N PRO A 67 -4.05 -13.65 -7.58
CA PRO A 67 -3.56 -13.87 -8.94
C PRO A 67 -2.11 -13.41 -9.16
N TRP A 68 -1.56 -12.60 -8.25
CA TRP A 68 -0.17 -12.12 -8.30
C TRP A 68 0.45 -12.29 -6.90
N PRO A 69 0.81 -13.53 -6.51
CA PRO A 69 1.06 -13.91 -5.12
C PRO A 69 2.48 -13.53 -4.67
N PHE A 70 2.92 -12.30 -4.88
CA PHE A 70 4.28 -11.86 -4.59
C PHE A 70 4.32 -10.71 -3.58
N ALA A 71 5.37 -10.69 -2.78
CA ALA A 71 5.58 -9.68 -1.75
C ALA A 71 7.06 -9.38 -1.54
N TYR A 72 7.34 -8.15 -1.10
CA TYR A 72 8.61 -7.81 -0.47
C TYR A 72 8.52 -8.15 1.03
N LEU A 73 9.44 -8.98 1.52
CA LEU A 73 9.49 -9.45 2.91
C LEU A 73 10.83 -9.10 3.55
N CYS A 74 10.80 -8.53 4.76
CA CYS A 74 11.98 -8.34 5.57
C CYS A 74 12.38 -9.63 6.27
N SER A 75 13.62 -10.07 6.09
CA SER A 75 14.16 -11.29 6.70
C SER A 75 14.39 -11.19 8.23
N GLN A 76 14.29 -10.01 8.82
CA GLN A 76 14.58 -9.78 10.24
C GLN A 76 13.29 -9.58 11.06
N CYS A 77 12.52 -8.54 10.77
CA CYS A 77 11.32 -8.21 11.55
C CYS A 77 10.03 -8.83 10.99
N GLY A 78 10.09 -9.52 9.84
CA GLY A 78 8.93 -10.11 9.18
C GLY A 78 7.93 -9.10 8.62
N ALA A 79 8.26 -7.81 8.60
CA ALA A 79 7.45 -6.81 7.92
C ALA A 79 7.41 -7.12 6.41
N TYR A 80 6.26 -6.89 5.77
CA TYR A 80 6.11 -7.15 4.34
C TYR A 80 5.19 -6.17 3.65
N VAL A 81 5.22 -6.17 2.32
CA VAL A 81 4.25 -5.48 1.46
C VAL A 81 4.03 -6.26 0.17
N GLY A 82 2.77 -6.43 -0.22
CA GLY A 82 2.40 -7.07 -1.49
C GLY A 82 2.66 -6.17 -2.70
N LEU A 83 2.48 -6.73 -3.90
CA LEU A 83 2.70 -6.01 -5.15
C LEU A 83 1.40 -5.66 -5.89
N HIS A 84 1.46 -4.60 -6.70
CA HIS A 84 0.44 -4.36 -7.71
C HIS A 84 0.46 -5.51 -8.75
N PRO A 85 -0.71 -6.03 -9.17
CA PRO A 85 -0.78 -7.15 -10.11
C PRO A 85 0.03 -6.92 -11.38
N ASP A 86 0.77 -7.94 -11.80
CA ASP A 86 1.63 -7.99 -12.99
C ASP A 86 2.82 -7.00 -12.96
N THR A 87 3.20 -6.52 -11.78
CA THR A 87 4.33 -5.59 -11.59
C THR A 87 5.25 -6.04 -10.47
N ASP A 88 6.40 -5.38 -10.36
CA ASP A 88 7.29 -5.38 -9.19
C ASP A 88 7.06 -4.17 -8.27
N LEU A 89 5.99 -3.39 -8.49
CA LEU A 89 5.74 -2.18 -7.71
C LEU A 89 4.96 -2.52 -6.42
N PRO A 90 5.40 -2.04 -5.25
CA PRO A 90 4.74 -2.35 -3.98
C PRO A 90 3.39 -1.63 -3.87
N LEU A 91 2.42 -2.25 -3.19
CA LEU A 91 1.09 -1.68 -2.88
C LEU A 91 1.12 -0.52 -1.87
N GLY A 92 2.30 -0.23 -1.30
CA GLY A 92 2.50 0.74 -0.25
C GLY A 92 3.81 0.51 0.50
N ILE A 93 3.89 0.94 1.76
CA ILE A 93 5.10 0.79 2.56
C ILE A 93 5.11 -0.56 3.32
N MET A 94 6.31 -1.09 3.61
CA MET A 94 6.51 -2.26 4.49
C MET A 94 5.68 -2.14 5.76
N ALA A 95 5.04 -3.23 6.17
CA ALA A 95 4.16 -3.24 7.33
C ALA A 95 4.50 -4.39 8.27
N THR A 96 4.73 -4.07 9.54
CA THR A 96 4.80 -5.05 10.62
C THR A 96 3.40 -5.60 10.93
N LYS A 97 3.31 -6.68 11.72
CA LYS A 97 2.01 -7.19 12.20
C LYS A 97 1.17 -6.10 12.89
N ALA A 98 1.79 -5.26 13.72
CA ALA A 98 1.13 -4.14 14.39
C ALA A 98 0.59 -3.11 13.38
N THR A 99 1.40 -2.71 12.39
CA THR A 99 0.96 -1.80 11.33
C THR A 99 -0.19 -2.40 10.50
N ILE A 100 -0.14 -3.69 10.16
CA ILE A 100 -1.23 -4.38 9.44
C ILE A 100 -2.52 -4.34 10.25
N GLN A 101 -2.46 -4.62 11.54
CA GLN A 101 -3.63 -4.61 12.41
C GLN A 101 -4.21 -3.19 12.57
N ALA A 102 -3.35 -2.18 12.78
CA ALA A 102 -3.77 -0.79 12.86
C ALA A 102 -4.47 -0.33 11.56
N ARG A 103 -3.92 -0.66 10.39
CA ARG A 103 -4.55 -0.40 9.09
C ARG A 103 -5.91 -1.09 8.97
N LYS A 104 -6.03 -2.35 9.41
CA LYS A 104 -7.28 -3.11 9.34
C LYS A 104 -8.38 -2.46 10.18
N VAL A 105 -8.07 -2.09 11.42
CA VAL A 105 -9.01 -1.42 12.33
C VAL A 105 -9.43 -0.07 11.76
N ALA A 106 -8.48 0.79 11.42
CA ALA A 106 -8.77 2.12 10.89
C ALA A 106 -9.53 2.08 9.56
N LYS A 107 -9.26 1.09 8.70
CA LYS A 107 -10.00 0.90 7.45
C LYS A 107 -11.45 0.51 7.70
N ALA A 108 -11.77 -0.22 8.77
CA ALA A 108 -13.15 -0.53 9.12
C ALA A 108 -13.94 0.75 9.45
N ASP A 109 -13.36 1.65 10.25
CA ASP A 109 -13.95 2.96 10.56
C ASP A 109 -14.14 3.81 9.30
N PHE A 110 -13.15 3.81 8.39
CA PHE A 110 -13.24 4.50 7.10
C PHE A 110 -14.35 3.93 6.22
N LEU A 111 -14.50 2.61 6.13
CA LEU A 111 -15.55 1.99 5.32
C LEU A 111 -16.96 2.28 5.87
N ALA A 112 -17.13 2.33 7.19
CA ALA A 112 -18.38 2.77 7.81
C ALA A 112 -18.69 4.24 7.45
N LEU A 113 -17.71 5.13 7.59
CA LEU A 113 -17.81 6.54 7.18
C LEU A 113 -18.21 6.67 5.70
N VAL A 114 -17.62 5.87 4.82
CA VAL A 114 -17.93 5.85 3.37
C VAL A 114 -19.42 5.56 3.14
N GLY A 115 -19.98 4.57 3.84
CA GLY A 115 -21.40 4.24 3.75
C GLY A 115 -22.29 5.37 4.30
N GLU A 116 -21.99 5.84 5.50
CA GLU A 116 -22.82 6.80 6.26
C GLU A 116 -22.80 8.22 5.67
N ARG A 117 -21.66 8.68 5.15
CA ARG A 117 -21.47 10.08 4.75
C ARG A 117 -21.23 10.31 3.27
N TYR A 118 -20.83 9.28 2.53
CA TYR A 118 -20.41 9.41 1.13
C TYR A 118 -21.20 8.53 0.16
N ALA A 119 -22.32 7.92 0.60
CA ALA A 119 -23.16 7.04 -0.22
C ALA A 119 -22.34 5.96 -0.94
N GLY A 120 -21.37 5.36 -0.24
CA GLY A 120 -20.50 4.32 -0.79
C GLY A 120 -19.31 4.84 -1.64
N LYS A 121 -19.22 6.15 -1.92
CA LYS A 121 -18.19 6.72 -2.80
C LYS A 121 -16.83 6.87 -2.10
N GLN A 122 -16.00 5.83 -2.18
CA GLN A 122 -14.65 5.83 -1.57
C GLN A 122 -13.75 6.97 -2.06
N SER A 123 -13.83 7.36 -3.33
CA SER A 123 -13.01 8.45 -3.88
C SER A 123 -13.26 9.78 -3.17
N ALA A 124 -14.52 10.11 -2.90
CA ALA A 124 -14.91 11.31 -2.16
C ALA A 124 -14.45 11.23 -0.70
N ALA A 125 -14.59 10.06 -0.07
CA ALA A 125 -14.15 9.84 1.30
C ALA A 125 -12.62 9.95 1.45
N TYR A 126 -11.83 9.40 0.52
CA TYR A 126 -10.37 9.55 0.51
C TYR A 126 -9.95 11.00 0.27
N ALA A 127 -10.62 11.72 -0.62
CA ALA A 127 -10.35 13.15 -0.83
C ALA A 127 -10.59 13.97 0.43
N TRP A 128 -11.65 13.65 1.18
CA TRP A 128 -11.89 14.26 2.50
C TRP A 128 -10.82 13.84 3.52
N LEU A 129 -10.50 12.56 3.61
CA LEU A 129 -9.54 12.04 4.59
C LEU A 129 -8.15 12.67 4.39
N ALA A 130 -7.72 12.84 3.13
CA ALA A 130 -6.47 13.52 2.81
C ALA A 130 -6.42 14.95 3.37
N ARG A 131 -7.52 15.71 3.21
CA ARG A 131 -7.65 17.06 3.79
C ARG A 131 -7.64 17.03 5.31
N ALA A 132 -8.40 16.12 5.91
CA ALA A 132 -8.51 16.01 7.37
C ALA A 132 -7.18 15.60 8.04
N LEU A 133 -6.35 14.80 7.35
CA LEU A 133 -5.02 14.42 7.80
C LEU A 133 -3.92 15.41 7.39
N ALA A 134 -4.24 16.43 6.58
CA ALA A 134 -3.30 17.37 5.98
C ALA A 134 -2.15 16.67 5.22
N ILE A 135 -2.48 15.67 4.40
CA ILE A 135 -1.53 14.94 3.55
C ILE A 135 -1.94 14.98 2.08
N SER A 136 -0.98 14.74 1.18
CA SER A 136 -1.27 14.63 -0.26
C SER A 136 -2.23 13.47 -0.55
N PRO A 137 -3.21 13.64 -1.45
CA PRO A 137 -4.07 12.55 -1.92
C PRO A 137 -3.29 11.33 -2.46
N SER A 138 -2.13 11.55 -3.10
CA SER A 138 -1.30 10.48 -3.68
C SER A 138 -0.76 9.48 -2.64
N ILE A 139 -0.62 9.89 -1.37
CA ILE A 139 -0.18 9.03 -0.26
C ILE A 139 -1.31 8.74 0.73
N CYS A 140 -2.52 9.22 0.48
CA CYS A 140 -3.66 9.03 1.36
C CYS A 140 -4.39 7.70 1.07
N HIS A 141 -3.70 6.60 1.31
CA HIS A 141 -4.27 5.27 1.25
C HIS A 141 -3.67 4.39 2.34
N PHE A 142 -4.46 3.44 2.86
CA PHE A 142 -4.03 2.64 4.02
C PHE A 142 -2.75 1.83 3.77
N GLY A 143 -2.42 1.49 2.53
CA GLY A 143 -1.13 0.87 2.19
C GLY A 143 0.10 1.73 2.52
N MET A 144 -0.06 3.05 2.60
CA MET A 144 1.03 4.02 2.85
C MET A 144 1.16 4.44 4.29
N PHE A 145 0.16 4.14 5.11
CA PHE A 145 0.15 4.59 6.49
C PHE A 145 1.05 3.70 7.34
N ASN A 146 1.97 4.29 8.08
CA ASN A 146 2.57 3.60 9.21
C ASN A 146 1.50 3.39 10.32
N GLU A 147 1.87 2.71 11.38
CA GLU A 147 0.95 2.42 12.50
C GLU A 147 0.29 3.68 13.09
N GLN A 148 1.07 4.71 13.37
CA GLN A 148 0.57 5.98 13.93
C GLN A 148 -0.38 6.69 12.96
N GLN A 149 -0.03 6.77 11.68
CA GLN A 149 -0.87 7.38 10.63
C GLN A 149 -2.18 6.61 10.46
N ALA A 150 -2.15 5.27 10.52
CA ALA A 150 -3.35 4.45 10.46
C ALA A 150 -4.25 4.72 11.68
N GLY A 151 -3.68 4.77 12.89
CA GLY A 151 -4.41 5.12 14.11
C GLY A 151 -5.10 6.48 14.00
N ARG A 152 -4.36 7.52 13.58
CA ARG A 152 -4.90 8.86 13.36
C ARG A 152 -5.99 8.90 12.29
N ALA A 153 -5.82 8.16 11.19
CA ALA A 153 -6.83 8.06 10.14
C ALA A 153 -8.13 7.44 10.65
N GLY A 154 -8.05 6.38 11.46
CA GLY A 154 -9.20 5.74 12.08
C GLY A 154 -9.92 6.66 13.06
N GLU A 155 -9.17 7.35 13.92
CA GLU A 155 -9.70 8.33 14.87
C GLU A 155 -10.46 9.46 14.16
N VAL A 156 -9.86 10.07 13.15
CA VAL A 156 -10.50 11.11 12.33
C VAL A 156 -11.77 10.60 11.67
N CYS A 157 -11.78 9.35 11.19
CA CYS A 157 -13.00 8.74 10.65
C CYS A 157 -14.09 8.55 11.72
N ARG A 158 -13.76 8.09 12.93
CA ARG A 158 -14.74 7.92 14.02
C ARG A 158 -15.34 9.25 14.47
N LEU A 159 -14.51 10.24 14.77
CA LEU A 159 -14.98 11.58 15.18
C LEU A 159 -15.89 12.20 14.11
N ALA A 160 -15.56 11.99 12.83
CA ALA A 160 -16.38 12.48 11.72
C ALA A 160 -17.74 11.76 11.61
N ARG A 161 -17.87 10.52 12.07
CA ARG A 161 -19.16 9.82 12.13
C ARG A 161 -19.99 10.30 13.31
N GLU A 162 -19.35 10.50 14.47
CA GLU A 162 -19.97 10.92 15.73
C GLU A 162 -20.46 12.38 15.70
N ALA A 163 -19.72 13.31 15.09
CA ALA A 163 -20.11 14.72 14.99
C ALA A 163 -21.38 15.01 14.16
N ARG A 164 -22.08 13.96 13.73
CA ARG A 164 -23.34 14.02 12.99
C ARG A 164 -24.52 13.40 13.76
N GLN A 165 -24.26 12.86 14.96
CA GLN A 165 -25.27 12.57 15.99
C GLN A 165 -25.53 13.85 16.77
#